data_AF-A0A0Q9X1W6-F1
#
_entry.id   AF-A0A0Q9X1W6-F1
#
_cell.length_a   1.000
_cell.length_b   1.000
_cell.length_c   1.000
_cell.angle_alpha   90.00
_cell.angle_beta   90.00
_cell.angle_gamma   90.00
#
_symmetry.space_group_name_H-M   'P 1'
#
loop_
_entity.id
_entity.type
_entity.pdbx_description
1 polymer ?
#
loop_
_entity_poly.entity_id
_entity_poly.type
_entity_poly.pdbx_seq_one_letter_code
_entity_poly.pdbx_strand_id
1 'polypeptide(L)'
;MVRPTLISLAKRVPLIQFRKGGAGAGAPKSAEKISGTAAKLGHPNSYHHCTLLATANKLHLGESLIKEPANYISRATASVPSSIRNLVDVNRNVTVAQLLSAVGYEYLRTTATALEDGGSVQTMQQRGFQLINPTEKWFPGIEELRANYSSWDWVIGKTPKFTVEKDLELKEDQHGMKIKLSVDVEAGLMKDICIQLPQSEQRVPVVTPLQGKAYNEQNLNGIVAALKLVSTSNVKQAMNGSV
;
A
#
# COMPACT_ATOMS: atom_id res chain seq x y z
N MET A 1 -17.88 -40.33 12.28
CA MET A 1 -18.41 -39.95 10.95
C MET A 1 -19.27 -38.69 11.13
N VAL A 2 -18.64 -37.52 11.14
CA VAL A 2 -19.31 -36.23 11.37
C VAL A 2 -19.69 -35.66 10.01
N ARG A 3 -20.98 -35.60 9.71
CA ARG A 3 -21.50 -34.96 8.50
C ARG A 3 -21.17 -33.46 8.58
N PRO A 4 -20.46 -32.88 7.60
CA PRO A 4 -20.37 -31.43 7.50
C PRO A 4 -21.77 -30.91 7.22
N THR A 5 -22.33 -30.14 8.16
CA THR A 5 -23.56 -29.39 7.92
C THR A 5 -23.26 -28.41 6.80
N LEU A 6 -23.76 -28.68 5.60
CA LEU A 6 -23.85 -27.71 4.51
C LEU A 6 -24.62 -26.51 5.06
N ILE A 7 -23.88 -25.46 5.43
CA ILE A 7 -24.47 -24.16 5.71
C ILE A 7 -25.03 -23.70 4.36
N SER A 8 -26.34 -23.84 4.21
CA SER A 8 -27.12 -23.19 3.17
C SER A 8 -26.86 -21.68 3.27
N LEU A 9 -25.92 -21.19 2.46
CA LEU A 9 -25.65 -19.77 2.26
C LEU A 9 -26.79 -19.06 1.48
N ALA A 10 -27.92 -19.75 1.24
CA ALA A 10 -29.07 -19.22 0.51
C ALA A 10 -30.01 -18.32 1.34
N LYS A 11 -29.68 -18.01 2.61
CA LYS A 11 -30.39 -16.96 3.36
C LYS A 11 -29.55 -15.69 3.39
N ARG A 12 -29.94 -14.76 2.50
CA ARG A 12 -29.53 -13.35 2.36
C ARG A 12 -28.80 -12.80 3.61
N VAL A 13 -27.48 -13.00 3.64
CA VAL A 13 -26.58 -12.12 4.41
C VAL A 13 -26.65 -10.77 3.69
N PRO A 14 -26.86 -9.64 4.39
CA PRO A 14 -26.85 -8.32 3.75
C PRO A 14 -25.59 -8.21 2.89
N LEU A 15 -25.76 -7.84 1.61
CA LEU A 15 -24.76 -7.93 0.54
C LEU A 15 -23.36 -7.58 1.06
N ILE A 16 -22.50 -8.60 1.21
CA ILE A 16 -21.07 -8.41 1.24
C ILE A 16 -20.68 -8.01 -0.19
N GLN A 17 -20.49 -6.71 -0.43
CA GLN A 17 -20.08 -6.22 -1.74
C GLN A 17 -18.57 -6.36 -1.93
N PHE A 18 -18.18 -7.16 -2.91
CA PHE A 18 -16.83 -7.13 -3.48
C PHE A 18 -16.71 -5.90 -4.38
N ARG A 19 -16.08 -4.82 -3.89
CA ARG A 19 -15.90 -3.60 -4.69
C ARG A 19 -14.70 -3.76 -5.62
N LYS A 20 -14.94 -3.65 -6.92
CA LYS A 20 -13.90 -3.51 -7.95
C LYS A 20 -13.18 -2.17 -7.73
N GLY A 21 -11.86 -2.16 -7.72
CA GLY A 21 -11.07 -0.92 -7.72
C GLY A 21 -11.35 -0.14 -9.01
N GLY A 22 -12.14 0.92 -8.89
CA GLY A 22 -12.53 1.80 -9.99
C GLY A 22 -13.48 2.88 -9.44
N ALA A 23 -13.35 4.11 -9.95
CA ALA A 23 -14.12 5.28 -9.54
C ALA A 23 -15.62 5.14 -9.87
N GLY A 24 -16.34 4.31 -9.12
CA GLY A 24 -17.79 4.28 -9.10
C GLY A 24 -18.30 5.23 -8.02
N ALA A 25 -18.89 6.33 -8.44
CA ALA A 25 -19.61 7.29 -7.60
C ALA A 25 -20.87 6.65 -6.99
N GLY A 26 -21.13 6.95 -5.72
CA GLY A 26 -22.39 6.63 -5.03
C GLY A 26 -22.48 5.23 -4.44
N ALA A 27 -21.91 5.01 -3.25
CA ALA A 27 -22.26 3.89 -2.39
C ALA A 27 -22.86 4.43 -1.07
N PRO A 28 -23.91 3.78 -0.52
CA PRO A 28 -24.52 4.18 0.74
C PRO A 28 -23.50 4.12 1.90
N LYS A 29 -23.64 5.02 2.87
CA LYS A 29 -22.75 5.24 4.03
C LYS A 29 -22.58 4.04 5.00
N SER A 30 -22.98 2.82 4.66
CA SER A 30 -23.09 1.69 5.61
C SER A 30 -22.40 0.37 5.22
N ALA A 31 -21.72 0.28 4.07
CA ALA A 31 -21.06 -0.96 3.66
C ALA A 31 -19.57 -0.97 4.01
N GLU A 32 -19.18 -1.82 4.96
CA GLU A 32 -17.77 -2.02 5.36
C GLU A 32 -17.09 -3.06 4.46
N LYS A 33 -15.90 -2.75 3.94
CA LYS A 33 -15.16 -3.61 3.02
C LYS A 33 -14.49 -4.75 3.76
N ILE A 34 -14.67 -5.98 3.28
CA ILE A 34 -13.99 -7.18 3.83
C ILE A 34 -12.90 -7.74 2.91
N SER A 35 -12.83 -7.26 1.67
CA SER A 35 -11.96 -7.82 0.62
C SER A 35 -11.49 -6.73 -0.34
N GLY A 36 -10.21 -6.74 -0.70
CA GLY A 36 -9.67 -5.97 -1.82
C GLY A 36 -9.20 -6.90 -2.93
N THR A 37 -9.33 -6.46 -4.19
CA THR A 37 -8.93 -7.24 -5.37
C THR A 37 -7.95 -6.48 -6.24
N ALA A 38 -7.11 -7.23 -6.94
CA ALA A 38 -6.26 -6.73 -8.02
C ALA A 38 -5.94 -7.87 -9.00
N ALA A 39 -5.47 -7.52 -10.19
CA ALA A 39 -5.18 -8.48 -11.25
C ALA A 39 -3.95 -8.09 -12.06
N LYS A 40 -3.31 -9.10 -12.65
CA LYS A 40 -2.25 -8.93 -13.63
C LYS A 40 -2.60 -9.74 -14.86
N LEU A 41 -2.57 -9.08 -16.01
CA LEU A 41 -2.63 -9.71 -17.32
C LEU A 41 -1.20 -9.82 -17.86
N GLY A 42 -0.81 -11.03 -18.24
CA GLY A 42 0.45 -11.33 -18.92
C GLY A 42 0.20 -12.36 -20.02
N HIS A 43 1.22 -12.60 -20.84
CA HIS A 43 1.19 -13.70 -21.80
C HIS A 43 2.16 -14.81 -21.33
N PRO A 44 1.75 -16.08 -21.32
CA PRO A 44 0.42 -16.61 -21.65
C PRO A 44 -0.60 -16.56 -20.49
N ASN A 45 -0.19 -16.12 -19.31
CA ASN A 45 -0.96 -16.28 -18.07
C ASN A 45 -1.52 -14.96 -17.53
N SER A 46 -2.72 -15.03 -16.93
CA SER A 46 -3.26 -13.97 -16.09
C SER A 46 -3.58 -14.48 -14.70
N TYR A 47 -3.60 -13.59 -13.71
CA TYR A 47 -4.07 -13.92 -12.37
C TYR A 47 -4.91 -12.79 -11.80
N HIS A 48 -5.94 -13.17 -11.05
CA HIS A 48 -6.70 -12.31 -10.16
C HIS A 48 -6.44 -12.76 -8.73
N HIS A 49 -6.02 -11.84 -7.87
CA HIS A 49 -5.83 -12.11 -6.45
C HIS A 49 -6.71 -11.20 -5.61
N CYS A 50 -7.01 -11.65 -4.41
CA CYS A 50 -7.77 -10.86 -3.45
C CYS A 50 -7.33 -11.13 -2.01
N THR A 51 -7.75 -10.23 -1.13
CA THR A 51 -7.63 -10.40 0.33
C THR A 51 -9.00 -10.70 0.92
N LEU A 52 -9.03 -11.36 2.08
CA LEU A 52 -10.23 -11.52 2.90
C LEU A 52 -9.88 -11.21 4.36
N LEU A 53 -10.53 -10.20 4.93
CA LEU A 53 -10.35 -9.80 6.32
C LEU A 53 -11.11 -10.77 7.23
N ALA A 54 -10.46 -11.87 7.62
CA ALA A 54 -11.06 -12.86 8.52
C ALA A 54 -11.01 -12.40 9.98
N THR A 55 -9.81 -12.17 10.49
CA THR A 55 -9.49 -11.83 11.89
C THR A 55 -8.29 -10.85 11.96
N ALA A 56 -8.14 -9.96 10.97
CA ALA A 56 -6.99 -9.07 10.90
C ALA A 56 -6.95 -8.09 12.08
N ASN A 57 -5.76 -7.77 12.59
CA ASN A 57 -5.60 -6.69 13.57
C ASN A 57 -5.82 -5.33 12.87
N LYS A 58 -7.02 -4.78 13.03
CA LYS A 58 -7.42 -3.52 12.37
C LYS A 58 -6.63 -2.30 12.85
N LEU A 59 -6.11 -2.33 14.08
CA LEU A 59 -5.27 -1.25 14.62
C LEU A 59 -3.93 -1.21 13.87
N HIS A 60 -3.20 -2.34 13.86
CA HIS A 60 -1.90 -2.43 13.18
C HIS A 60 -2.03 -2.16 11.68
N LEU A 61 -3.12 -2.62 11.06
CA LEU A 61 -3.41 -2.33 9.65
C LEU A 61 -3.60 -0.82 9.43
N GLY A 62 -4.35 -0.16 10.32
CA GLY A 62 -4.53 1.30 10.28
C GLY A 62 -3.20 2.02 10.37
N GLU A 63 -2.41 1.72 11.39
CA GLU A 63 -1.11 2.34 11.66
C GLU A 63 -0.11 2.14 10.50
N SER A 64 -0.10 0.96 9.89
CA SER A 64 0.81 0.65 8.76
C SER A 64 0.47 1.38 7.47
N LEU A 65 -0.74 1.96 7.36
CA LEU A 65 -1.20 2.70 6.18
C LEU A 65 -1.19 4.22 6.38
N ILE A 66 -0.79 4.69 7.56
CA ILE A 66 -0.64 6.12 7.83
C ILE A 66 0.59 6.63 7.08
N LYS A 67 0.41 7.74 6.36
CA LYS A 67 1.51 8.48 5.73
C LYS A 67 1.90 9.66 6.61
N GLU A 68 3.18 10.01 6.57
CA GLU A 68 3.69 11.26 7.16
C GLU A 68 2.89 12.46 6.61
N PRO A 69 2.47 13.42 7.45
CA PRO A 69 1.78 14.63 7.01
C PRO A 69 2.72 15.56 6.23
N ALA A 70 2.82 15.31 4.92
CA ALA A 70 3.51 16.15 3.96
C ALA A 70 2.70 16.25 2.66
N ASN A 71 3.02 17.25 1.84
CA ASN A 71 2.43 17.38 0.51
C ASN A 71 3.26 16.55 -0.48
N TYR A 72 2.67 15.49 -1.02
CA TYR A 72 3.31 14.60 -2.00
C TYR A 72 2.77 14.89 -3.39
N ILE A 73 3.64 15.31 -4.30
CA ILE A 73 3.31 15.60 -5.69
C ILE A 73 3.84 14.43 -6.53
N SER A 74 2.95 13.55 -6.99
CA SER A 74 3.29 12.33 -7.74
C SER A 74 2.23 11.97 -8.77
N ARG A 75 2.62 11.16 -9.77
CA ARG A 75 1.71 10.49 -10.71
C ARG A 75 1.34 9.06 -10.29
N ALA A 76 1.77 8.63 -9.10
CA ALA A 76 1.43 7.31 -8.57
C ALA A 76 -0.08 7.15 -8.37
N THR A 77 -0.59 5.93 -8.60
CA THR A 77 -2.00 5.61 -8.37
C THR A 77 -2.33 5.69 -6.88
N ALA A 78 -3.23 6.59 -6.50
CA ALA A 78 -3.64 6.75 -5.13
C ALA A 78 -4.53 5.58 -4.66
N SER A 79 -4.29 5.12 -3.43
CA SER A 79 -5.20 4.20 -2.73
C SER A 79 -6.54 4.89 -2.46
N VAL A 80 -7.64 4.13 -2.51
CA VAL A 80 -8.98 4.60 -2.11
C VAL A 80 -9.26 4.11 -0.69
N PRO A 81 -9.29 4.99 0.33
CA PRO A 81 -9.65 4.62 1.69
C PRO A 81 -11.06 4.03 1.74
N SER A 82 -11.27 3.06 2.61
CA SER A 82 -12.58 2.45 2.83
C SER A 82 -12.71 2.03 4.28
N SER A 83 -13.90 2.18 4.85
CA SER A 83 -14.23 1.48 6.10
C SER A 83 -14.09 -0.02 5.87
N ILE A 84 -13.57 -0.74 6.87
CA ILE A 84 -13.30 -2.17 6.81
C ILE A 84 -13.95 -2.93 7.97
N ARG A 85 -14.25 -4.20 7.74
CA ARG A 85 -14.75 -5.12 8.77
C ARG A 85 -14.09 -6.48 8.64
N ASN A 86 -13.89 -7.16 9.77
CA ASN A 86 -13.52 -8.57 9.76
C ASN A 86 -14.76 -9.46 9.67
N LEU A 87 -14.62 -10.64 9.09
CA LEU A 87 -15.65 -11.68 9.11
C LEU A 87 -15.99 -12.13 10.54
N VAL A 88 -14.98 -12.19 11.43
CA VAL A 88 -15.20 -12.55 12.85
C VAL A 88 -16.09 -11.55 13.60
N ASP A 89 -16.14 -10.29 13.15
CA ASP A 89 -17.02 -9.25 13.70
C ASP A 89 -18.50 -9.47 13.31
N VAL A 90 -18.76 -10.35 12.33
CA VAL A 90 -20.11 -10.75 11.89
C VAL A 90 -20.46 -12.11 12.48
N ASN A 91 -19.52 -13.05 12.45
CA ASN A 91 -19.68 -14.38 12.99
C ASN A 91 -18.41 -14.80 13.74
N ARG A 92 -18.49 -14.83 15.07
CA ARG A 92 -17.35 -15.15 15.96
C ARG A 92 -16.76 -16.54 15.75
N ASN A 93 -17.48 -17.44 15.08
CA ASN A 93 -17.01 -18.79 14.79
C ASN A 93 -16.12 -18.86 13.55
N VAL A 94 -15.94 -17.77 12.80
CA VAL A 94 -15.10 -17.76 11.59
C VAL A 94 -13.62 -17.73 11.97
N THR A 95 -12.88 -18.70 11.45
CA THR A 95 -11.41 -18.76 11.53
C THR A 95 -10.78 -18.78 10.14
N VAL A 96 -9.49 -18.45 10.05
CA VAL A 96 -8.72 -18.52 8.79
C VAL A 96 -8.72 -19.94 8.21
N ALA A 97 -8.58 -20.97 9.05
CA ALA A 97 -8.55 -22.36 8.61
C ALA A 97 -9.89 -22.82 7.99
N GLN A 98 -11.01 -22.42 8.58
CA GLN A 98 -12.33 -22.69 8.02
C GLN A 98 -12.54 -21.92 6.71
N LEU A 99 -12.08 -20.67 6.64
CA LEU A 99 -12.18 -19.87 5.42
C LEU A 99 -11.38 -20.48 4.27
N LEU A 100 -10.14 -20.91 4.52
CA LEU A 100 -9.31 -21.62 3.54
C LEU A 100 -9.99 -22.88 3.03
N SER A 101 -10.56 -23.68 3.94
CA SER A 101 -11.29 -24.89 3.60
C SER A 101 -12.53 -24.57 2.77
N ALA A 102 -13.34 -23.59 3.19
CA ALA A 102 -14.57 -23.20 2.51
C ALA A 102 -14.30 -22.70 1.10
N VAL A 103 -13.32 -21.80 0.91
CA VAL A 103 -12.94 -21.29 -0.41
C VAL A 103 -12.36 -22.39 -1.28
N GLY A 104 -11.50 -23.26 -0.74
CA GLY A 104 -10.91 -24.35 -1.50
C GLY A 104 -11.94 -25.40 -1.93
N TYR A 105 -12.85 -25.81 -1.05
CA TYR A 105 -13.93 -26.73 -1.43
C TYR A 105 -14.90 -26.10 -2.42
N GLU A 106 -15.21 -24.80 -2.29
CA GLU A 106 -15.98 -24.08 -3.32
C GLU A 106 -15.28 -24.18 -4.67
N TYR A 107 -13.98 -23.87 -4.73
CA TYR A 107 -13.21 -23.95 -5.96
C TYR A 107 -13.19 -25.38 -6.55
N LEU A 108 -13.05 -26.41 -5.71
CA LEU A 108 -12.99 -27.80 -6.16
C LEU A 108 -14.35 -28.34 -6.64
N ARG A 109 -15.47 -27.82 -6.14
CA ARG A 109 -16.81 -28.23 -6.56
C ARG A 109 -17.38 -27.39 -7.71
N THR A 110 -16.77 -26.25 -8.04
CA THR A 110 -17.17 -25.40 -9.16
C THR A 110 -16.43 -25.75 -10.45
N THR A 111 -17.16 -25.81 -11.56
CA THR A 111 -16.57 -26.05 -12.89
C THR A 111 -15.73 -24.85 -13.35
N ALA A 112 -14.56 -25.09 -13.97
CA ALA A 112 -13.66 -24.00 -14.38
C ALA A 112 -14.26 -23.06 -15.45
N THR A 113 -15.18 -23.57 -16.28
CA THR A 113 -15.80 -22.85 -17.40
C THR A 113 -17.22 -22.35 -17.11
N ALA A 114 -17.81 -22.73 -15.98
CA ALA A 114 -19.19 -22.38 -15.62
C ALA A 114 -19.32 -22.22 -14.10
N LEU A 115 -20.04 -21.19 -13.65
CA LEU A 115 -20.30 -20.95 -12.21
C LEU A 115 -21.39 -21.88 -11.66
N GLU A 116 -21.20 -23.18 -11.88
CA GLU A 116 -22.12 -24.26 -11.48
C GLU A 116 -21.48 -25.11 -10.39
N ASP A 117 -22.25 -25.41 -9.34
CA ASP A 117 -21.83 -26.33 -8.27
C ASP A 117 -22.07 -27.78 -8.72
N GLY A 118 -20.99 -28.46 -9.14
CA GLY A 118 -20.98 -29.88 -9.49
C GLY A 118 -20.88 -30.82 -8.29
N GLY A 119 -20.87 -30.27 -7.06
CA GLY A 119 -20.94 -31.02 -5.82
C GLY A 119 -19.78 -32.00 -5.61
N SER A 120 -20.10 -33.13 -4.97
CA SER A 120 -19.11 -34.16 -4.64
C SER A 120 -18.53 -34.84 -5.88
N VAL A 121 -19.32 -34.99 -6.95
CA VAL A 121 -18.87 -35.61 -8.21
C VAL A 121 -17.72 -34.80 -8.80
N GLN A 122 -17.89 -33.47 -8.91
CA GLN A 122 -16.84 -32.57 -9.40
C GLN A 122 -15.61 -32.59 -8.48
N THR A 123 -15.83 -32.54 -7.17
CA THR A 123 -14.74 -32.57 -6.17
C THR A 123 -13.87 -33.82 -6.32
N MET A 124 -14.47 -34.99 -6.56
CA MET A 124 -13.75 -36.26 -6.73
C MET A 124 -12.93 -36.34 -8.03
N GLN A 125 -13.22 -35.49 -9.02
CA GLN A 125 -12.43 -35.42 -10.26
C GLN A 125 -11.15 -34.57 -10.10
N GLN A 126 -11.06 -33.79 -9.03
CA GLN A 126 -9.92 -32.93 -8.73
C GLN A 126 -8.89 -33.63 -7.86
N ARG A 127 -7.64 -33.14 -7.86
CA ARG A 127 -6.56 -33.66 -7.01
C ARG A 127 -6.67 -33.24 -5.54
N GLY A 128 -7.72 -32.52 -5.17
CA GLY A 128 -7.90 -31.95 -3.84
C GLY A 128 -6.88 -30.85 -3.50
N PHE A 129 -6.70 -30.60 -2.21
CA PHE A 129 -5.72 -29.63 -1.72
C PHE A 129 -4.29 -30.16 -1.87
N GLN A 130 -3.46 -29.42 -2.59
CA GLN A 130 -2.05 -29.75 -2.79
C GLN A 130 -1.19 -28.83 -1.92
N LEU A 131 -0.41 -29.42 -1.01
CA LEU A 131 0.62 -28.68 -0.30
C LEU A 131 1.80 -28.42 -1.23
N ILE A 132 2.24 -27.17 -1.28
CA ILE A 132 3.39 -26.74 -2.08
C ILE A 132 4.54 -26.35 -1.17
N ASN A 133 5.76 -26.68 -1.57
CA ASN A 133 6.98 -26.22 -0.91
C ASN A 133 7.71 -25.19 -1.81
N PRO A 134 7.58 -23.87 -1.56
CA PRO A 134 8.11 -22.83 -2.44
C PRO A 134 9.64 -22.69 -2.32
N THR A 135 10.35 -23.68 -2.84
CA THR A 135 11.82 -23.79 -2.83
C THR A 135 12.36 -23.93 -4.23
N GLU A 136 13.62 -23.56 -4.42
CA GLU A 136 14.34 -23.66 -5.70
C GLU A 136 14.25 -25.07 -6.33
N LYS A 137 14.27 -26.12 -5.50
CA LYS A 137 14.15 -27.51 -5.97
C LYS A 137 12.80 -27.81 -6.63
N TRP A 138 11.71 -27.24 -6.12
CA TRP A 138 10.36 -27.47 -6.62
C TRP A 138 10.00 -26.45 -7.70
N PHE A 139 10.53 -25.23 -7.59
CA PHE A 139 10.26 -24.10 -8.48
C PHE A 139 11.58 -23.41 -8.84
N PRO A 140 12.33 -23.92 -9.83
CA PRO A 140 13.57 -23.27 -10.29
C PRO A 140 13.33 -21.81 -10.69
N GLY A 141 14.20 -20.91 -10.23
CA GLY A 141 14.12 -19.46 -10.38
C GLY A 141 13.38 -18.74 -9.23
N ILE A 142 12.77 -19.45 -8.28
CA ILE A 142 12.01 -18.80 -7.20
C ILE A 142 12.90 -17.99 -6.26
N GLU A 143 14.15 -18.40 -6.02
CA GLU A 143 15.06 -17.65 -5.18
C GLU A 143 15.58 -16.39 -5.89
N GLU A 144 15.79 -16.43 -7.20
CA GLU A 144 16.07 -15.23 -8.00
C GLU A 144 14.89 -14.25 -7.95
N LEU A 145 13.66 -14.75 -8.12
CA LEU A 145 12.44 -13.94 -7.99
C LEU A 145 12.32 -13.35 -6.59
N ARG A 146 12.62 -14.14 -5.55
CA ARG A 146 12.62 -13.67 -4.16
C ARG A 146 13.65 -12.57 -3.94
N ALA A 147 14.87 -12.75 -4.43
CA ALA A 147 15.94 -11.75 -4.34
C ALA A 147 15.54 -10.45 -5.06
N ASN A 148 15.00 -10.56 -6.28
CA ASN A 148 14.51 -9.40 -7.03
C ASN A 148 13.37 -8.69 -6.29
N TYR A 149 12.33 -9.41 -5.86
CA TYR A 149 11.15 -8.82 -5.21
C TYR A 149 11.39 -8.32 -3.78
N SER A 150 12.52 -8.68 -3.16
CA SER A 150 12.98 -8.12 -1.89
C SER A 150 14.04 -7.03 -2.05
N SER A 151 14.53 -6.79 -3.27
CA SER A 151 15.55 -5.78 -3.54
C SER A 151 15.01 -4.36 -3.37
N TRP A 152 15.90 -3.42 -3.07
CA TRP A 152 15.59 -1.99 -3.04
C TRP A 152 14.98 -1.52 -4.37
N ASP A 153 15.61 -1.89 -5.48
CA ASP A 153 15.23 -1.49 -6.83
C ASP A 153 13.79 -1.87 -7.17
N TRP A 154 13.30 -2.98 -6.59
CA TRP A 154 11.92 -3.39 -6.72
C TRP A 154 10.99 -2.72 -5.70
N VAL A 155 11.27 -2.89 -4.40
CA VAL A 155 10.35 -2.50 -3.32
C VAL A 155 10.17 -0.98 -3.24
N ILE A 156 11.25 -0.22 -3.44
CA ILE A 156 11.24 1.24 -3.32
C ILE A 156 11.58 1.89 -4.67
N GLY A 157 12.53 1.31 -5.43
CA GLY A 157 13.06 1.86 -6.68
C GLY A 157 12.03 1.98 -7.81
N LYS A 158 10.96 1.16 -7.79
CA LYS A 158 9.84 1.27 -8.74
C LYS A 158 8.83 2.36 -8.41
N THR A 159 8.96 3.05 -7.28
CA THR A 159 8.13 4.21 -6.95
C THR A 159 8.29 5.28 -8.05
N PRO A 160 7.20 5.74 -8.69
CA PRO A 160 7.27 6.83 -9.67
C PRO A 160 7.89 8.08 -9.05
N LYS A 161 8.66 8.85 -9.85
CA LYS A 161 9.25 10.13 -9.40
C LYS A 161 8.19 11.00 -8.71
N PHE A 162 8.56 11.57 -7.57
CA PHE A 162 7.69 12.44 -6.79
C PHE A 162 8.49 13.55 -6.10
N THR A 163 7.78 14.61 -5.73
CA THR A 163 8.31 15.71 -4.93
C THR A 163 7.57 15.76 -3.60
N VAL A 164 8.30 15.99 -2.52
CA VAL A 164 7.74 16.18 -1.18
C VAL A 164 7.92 17.63 -0.77
N GLU A 165 6.84 18.29 -0.40
CA GLU A 165 6.87 19.64 0.16
C GLU A 165 6.45 19.64 1.64
N LYS A 166 7.20 20.39 2.45
CA LYS A 166 6.91 20.59 3.87
C LYS A 166 7.22 22.04 4.27
N ASP A 167 6.28 22.67 4.95
CA ASP A 167 6.49 24.00 5.53
C ASP A 167 7.25 23.86 6.85
N LEU A 168 8.33 24.63 7.00
CA LEU A 168 9.17 24.67 8.18
C LEU A 168 9.15 26.07 8.78
N GLU A 169 9.02 26.14 10.10
CA GLU A 169 9.17 27.37 10.88
C GLU A 169 10.62 27.47 11.37
N LEU A 170 11.26 28.61 11.11
CA LEU A 170 12.64 28.88 11.55
C LEU A 170 12.67 29.34 13.02
N LYS A 171 13.76 29.02 13.73
CA LYS A 171 13.97 29.55 15.08
C LYS A 171 14.24 31.05 15.02
N GLU A 172 13.74 31.78 16.03
CA GLU A 172 13.91 33.23 16.25
C GLU A 172 13.12 34.17 15.33
N ASP A 173 12.09 33.68 14.64
CA ASP A 173 11.28 34.56 13.82
C ASP A 173 10.15 35.21 14.64
N GLN A 174 10.36 36.44 15.09
CA GLN A 174 9.31 37.26 15.74
C GLN A 174 8.11 37.52 14.79
N HIS A 175 8.27 37.25 13.49
CA HIS A 175 7.27 37.43 12.44
C HIS A 175 6.75 36.12 11.83
N GLY A 176 7.20 34.95 12.30
CA GLY A 176 6.68 33.64 11.88
C GLY A 176 6.86 33.30 10.39
N MET A 177 7.98 33.65 9.75
CA MET A 177 8.20 33.31 8.34
C MET A 177 8.43 31.80 8.18
N LYS A 178 7.67 31.21 7.26
CA LYS A 178 7.68 29.78 6.95
C LYS A 178 8.53 29.52 5.72
N ILE A 179 9.55 28.68 5.78
CA ILE A 179 10.24 28.24 4.57
C ILE A 179 9.57 26.98 4.04
N LYS A 180 9.45 26.85 2.72
CA LYS A 180 9.01 25.61 2.10
C LYS A 180 10.25 24.78 1.75
N LEU A 181 10.35 23.59 2.35
CA LEU A 181 11.30 22.55 1.92
C LEU A 181 10.65 21.74 0.79
N SER A 182 11.38 21.56 -0.30
CA SER A 182 11.02 20.67 -1.41
C SER A 182 12.12 19.62 -1.61
N VAL A 183 11.73 18.34 -1.65
CA VAL A 183 12.65 17.22 -1.89
C VAL A 183 12.17 16.41 -3.09
N ASP A 184 12.98 16.35 -4.14
CA ASP A 184 12.71 15.51 -5.31
C ASP A 184 13.28 14.12 -5.10
N VAL A 185 12.45 13.10 -5.29
CA VAL A 185 12.78 11.70 -5.05
C VAL A 185 12.63 10.89 -6.33
N GLU A 186 13.67 10.13 -6.65
CA GLU A 186 13.72 9.25 -7.82
C GLU A 186 14.37 7.92 -7.43
N ALA A 187 13.75 6.80 -7.81
CA ALA A 187 14.18 5.45 -7.40
C ALA A 187 14.34 5.28 -5.87
N GLY A 188 13.55 6.01 -5.09
CA GLY A 188 13.63 6.02 -3.62
C GLY A 188 14.75 6.87 -3.03
N LEU A 189 15.53 7.57 -3.86
CA LEU A 189 16.68 8.36 -3.44
C LEU A 189 16.37 9.85 -3.58
N MET A 190 16.80 10.65 -2.60
CA MET A 190 16.67 12.11 -2.64
C MET A 190 17.65 12.67 -3.68
N LYS A 191 17.16 13.20 -4.79
CA LYS A 191 17.99 13.73 -5.88
C LYS A 191 18.31 15.19 -5.70
N ASP A 192 17.29 16.01 -5.45
CA ASP A 192 17.42 17.45 -5.27
C ASP A 192 16.68 17.88 -4.01
N ILE A 193 17.29 18.78 -3.25
CA ILE A 193 16.73 19.32 -2.01
C ILE A 193 16.82 20.83 -2.12
N CYS A 194 15.68 21.50 -2.04
CA CYS A 194 15.56 22.93 -2.25
C CYS A 194 14.75 23.57 -1.12
N ILE A 195 15.05 24.82 -0.82
CA ILE A 195 14.21 25.67 0.03
C ILE A 195 13.68 26.86 -0.75
N GLN A 196 12.50 27.33 -0.37
CA GLN A 196 11.85 28.49 -0.95
C GLN A 196 11.26 29.37 0.16
N LEU A 197 11.50 30.69 0.08
CA LEU A 197 10.86 31.67 0.97
C LEU A 197 9.43 31.96 0.52
N PRO A 198 8.50 32.35 1.41
CA PRO A 198 7.13 32.72 1.01
C PRO A 198 7.07 33.92 0.06
N GLN A 199 8.06 34.80 0.19
CA GLN A 199 8.13 36.10 -0.48
C GLN A 199 8.84 36.02 -1.84
N SER A 200 9.38 34.85 -2.20
CA SER A 200 10.15 34.66 -3.43
C SER A 200 9.79 33.33 -4.10
N GLU A 201 9.71 33.33 -5.42
CA GLU A 201 9.59 32.10 -6.21
C GLU A 201 10.94 31.39 -6.41
N GLN A 202 12.04 32.04 -6.00
CA GLN A 202 13.38 31.49 -6.16
C GLN A 202 13.57 30.26 -5.26
N ARG A 203 13.93 29.14 -5.89
CA ARG A 203 14.34 27.91 -5.21
C ARG A 203 15.84 27.93 -4.99
N VAL A 204 16.26 27.81 -3.74
CA VAL A 204 17.68 27.75 -3.37
C VAL A 204 18.04 26.29 -3.11
N PRO A 205 19.04 25.73 -3.81
CA PRO A 205 19.49 24.37 -3.55
C PRO A 205 20.16 24.28 -2.18
N VAL A 206 19.86 23.22 -1.43
CA VAL A 206 20.49 22.89 -0.16
C VAL A 206 21.57 21.85 -0.42
N VAL A 207 22.83 22.23 -0.25
CA VAL A 207 23.95 21.30 -0.33
C VAL A 207 24.02 20.52 0.97
N THR A 208 23.76 19.21 0.92
CA THR A 208 23.73 18.33 2.09
C THR A 208 24.29 16.95 1.74
N PRO A 209 25.00 16.27 2.67
CA PRO A 209 25.44 14.89 2.48
C PRO A 209 24.28 13.88 2.34
N LEU A 210 23.05 14.34 2.57
CA LEU A 210 21.84 13.55 2.39
C LEU A 210 21.39 13.46 0.92
N GLN A 211 21.99 14.25 0.01
CA GLN A 211 21.76 14.08 -1.42
C GLN A 211 22.24 12.69 -1.87
N GLY A 212 21.41 12.00 -2.64
CA GLY A 212 21.62 10.61 -3.07
C GLY A 212 21.31 9.54 -2.01
N LYS A 213 20.94 9.92 -0.78
CA LYS A 213 20.53 8.96 0.26
C LYS A 213 19.05 8.57 0.09
N ALA A 214 18.69 7.45 0.70
CA ALA A 214 17.32 6.95 0.76
C ALA A 214 16.35 8.00 1.33
N TYR A 215 15.22 8.21 0.66
CA TYR A 215 14.12 8.96 1.23
C TYR A 215 13.42 8.11 2.29
N ASN A 216 13.61 8.48 3.56
CA ASN A 216 12.96 7.86 4.72
C ASN A 216 12.77 8.91 5.82
N GLU A 217 12.01 8.56 6.85
CA GLU A 217 11.67 9.46 7.95
C GLU A 217 12.91 10.01 8.66
N GLN A 218 13.91 9.15 8.93
CA GLN A 218 15.15 9.56 9.59
C GLN A 218 15.91 10.63 8.81
N ASN A 219 16.13 10.42 7.51
CA ASN A 219 16.87 11.36 6.67
C ASN A 219 16.09 12.66 6.45
N LEU A 220 14.77 12.58 6.24
CA LEU A 220 13.92 13.76 6.12
C LEU A 220 13.93 14.60 7.40
N ASN A 221 13.79 13.95 8.56
CA ASN A 221 13.84 14.62 9.86
C ASN A 221 15.22 15.23 10.13
N GLY A 222 16.30 14.59 9.66
CA GLY A 222 17.65 15.15 9.69
C GLY A 222 17.77 16.47 8.92
N ILE A 223 17.23 16.53 7.69
CA ILE A 223 17.19 17.77 6.88
C ILE A 223 16.38 18.84 7.62
N VAL A 224 15.19 18.49 8.09
CA VAL A 224 14.31 19.42 8.80
C VAL A 224 14.96 19.97 10.06
N ALA A 225 15.61 19.12 10.86
CA ALA A 225 16.29 19.53 12.08
C ALA A 225 17.46 20.48 11.78
N ALA A 226 18.27 20.18 10.76
CA ALA A 226 19.36 21.05 10.34
C ALA A 226 18.86 22.41 9.85
N LEU A 227 17.82 22.44 9.02
CA LEU A 227 17.25 23.70 8.50
C LEU A 227 16.61 24.56 9.59
N LYS A 228 16.01 23.95 10.61
CA LYS A 228 15.44 24.67 11.77
C LYS A 228 16.50 25.37 12.64
N LEU A 229 17.77 24.99 12.55
CA LEU A 229 18.87 25.62 13.27
C LEU A 229 19.44 26.83 12.52
N VAL A 230 19.07 27.06 11.26
CA VAL A 230 19.56 28.19 10.47
C VAL A 230 18.76 29.45 10.85
N SER A 231 19.46 30.55 11.14
CA SER A 231 18.80 31.84 11.42
C SER A 231 18.19 32.44 10.15
N THR A 232 17.11 33.19 10.32
CA THR A 232 16.41 33.91 9.23
C THR A 232 17.31 34.92 8.51
N SER A 233 18.26 35.53 9.24
CA SER A 233 19.27 36.43 8.67
C SER A 233 20.20 35.73 7.68
N ASN A 234 20.68 34.53 8.02
CA ASN A 234 21.58 33.76 7.17
C ASN A 234 20.89 33.30 5.88
N VAL A 235 19.62 32.89 5.97
CA VAL A 235 18.82 32.51 4.79
C VAL A 235 18.62 33.70 3.86
N LYS A 236 18.22 34.87 4.40
CA LYS A 236 18.03 36.09 3.61
C LYS A 236 19.33 36.57 2.96
N GLN A 237 20.46 36.47 3.67
CA GLN A 237 21.77 36.88 3.14
C GLN A 237 22.25 35.95 2.01
N ALA A 238 22.07 34.62 2.14
CA ALA A 238 22.39 33.67 1.09
C ALA A 238 21.55 33.87 -0.18
N MET A 239 20.29 34.30 -0.02
CA MET A 239 19.38 34.58 -1.13
C MET A 239 19.69 35.90 -1.84
N ASN A 240 20.04 36.94 -1.08
CA ASN A 240 20.40 38.24 -1.66
C ASN A 240 21.78 38.25 -2.33
N GLY A 241 22.67 37.33 -1.97
CA GLY A 241 24.00 37.17 -2.58
C GLY A 241 24.05 36.31 -3.85
N SER A 242 22.90 35.80 -4.31
CA SER A 242 22.79 34.94 -5.51
C SER A 242 22.31 35.70 -6.76
N VAL A 243 22.49 37.04 -6.78
CA VAL A 243 22.21 37.92 -7.94
C VAL A 243 23.49 38.22 -8.70
#